data_AF-A0A660WJ87-F1
#
_entry.id   AF-A0A660WJ87-F1
#
_cell.length_a   1.000
_cell.length_b   1.000
_cell.length_c   1.000
_cell.angle_alpha   90.00
_cell.angle_beta   90.00
_cell.angle_gamma   90.00
#
_symmetry.space_group_name_H-M   'P 1'
#
loop_
_entity.id
_entity.type
_entity.pdbx_description
1 polymer ?
#
loop_
_entity_poly.entity_id
_entity_poly.type
_entity_poly.pdbx_seq_one_letter_code
_entity_poly.pdbx_strand_id
1 'polypeptide(L)'
;TDELKITQKDIYQLITSKAAIKTAQNILAKYYPVEIENIDKIFISGGFGNFINVKNAMRIGLIPEVDEKKVIKIGNGALEGAREMLLSGERRKLSEEIAKKVKHVKINEIEKNFEYIMAENMYFE
;
A
#
# COMPACT_ATOMS: atom_id res chain seq x y z
N THR A 1 0.66 -32.42 -12.48
CA THR A 1 0.59 -30.98 -12.75
C THR A 1 1.83 -30.63 -13.52
N ASP A 2 1.70 -30.27 -14.79
CA ASP A 2 2.80 -29.67 -15.53
C ASP A 2 3.33 -28.50 -14.69
N GLU A 3 4.64 -28.53 -14.41
CA GLU A 3 5.29 -28.01 -13.19
C GLU A 3 4.85 -26.60 -12.73
N LEU A 4 4.24 -26.52 -11.55
CA LEU A 4 4.05 -25.25 -10.83
C LEU A 4 5.42 -24.75 -10.34
N LYS A 5 5.92 -23.66 -10.94
CA LYS A 5 7.23 -23.09 -10.66
C LYS A 5 7.17 -21.57 -10.50
N ILE A 6 8.10 -21.05 -9.71
CA ILE A 6 8.39 -19.62 -9.60
C ILE A 6 9.66 -19.36 -10.41
N THR A 7 9.59 -18.45 -11.36
CA THR A 7 10.72 -18.08 -12.21
C THR A 7 11.40 -16.82 -11.71
N GLN A 8 12.61 -16.55 -12.22
CA GLN A 8 13.29 -15.28 -11.96
C GLN A 8 12.50 -14.07 -12.45
N LYS A 9 11.68 -14.23 -13.50
CA LYS A 9 10.77 -13.18 -13.97
C LYS A 9 9.68 -12.88 -12.94
N ASP A 10 9.11 -13.91 -12.31
CA ASP A 10 8.09 -13.74 -11.27
C ASP A 10 8.68 -13.06 -10.03
N ILE A 11 9.89 -13.45 -9.63
CA ILE A 11 10.63 -12.82 -8.53
C ILE A 11 10.91 -11.34 -8.86
N TYR A 12 11.36 -11.04 -10.08
CA TYR A 12 11.62 -9.67 -10.52
C TYR A 12 10.35 -8.80 -10.51
N GLN A 13 9.20 -9.36 -10.91
CA GLN A 13 7.91 -8.67 -10.84
C GLN A 13 7.51 -8.37 -9.39
N LEU A 14 7.66 -9.35 -8.49
CA LEU A 14 7.41 -9.14 -7.06
C LEU A 14 8.30 -8.03 -6.48
N ILE A 15 9.60 -8.07 -6.78
CA ILE A 15 10.58 -7.05 -6.36
C ILE A 15 10.16 -5.67 -6.86
N THR A 16 9.81 -5.56 -8.14
CA THR A 16 9.41 -4.28 -8.74
C THR A 16 8.14 -3.73 -8.08
N SER A 17 7.14 -4.59 -7.88
CA SER A 17 5.88 -4.18 -7.25
C SER A 17 6.05 -3.75 -5.79
N LYS A 18 6.82 -4.51 -4.99
CA LYS A 18 7.05 -4.13 -3.59
C LYS A 18 7.87 -2.85 -3.47
N ALA A 19 8.85 -2.67 -4.36
CA ALA A 19 9.73 -1.51 -4.34
C ALA A 19 8.97 -0.21 -4.70
N ALA A 20 8.03 -0.29 -5.66
CA ALA A 20 7.14 0.81 -5.98
C ALA A 20 6.29 1.25 -4.77
N ILE A 21 5.74 0.30 -4.03
CA ILE A 21 4.92 0.57 -2.84
C ILE A 21 5.76 1.20 -1.72
N LYS A 22 6.93 0.63 -1.40
CA LYS A 22 7.86 1.19 -0.40
C LYS A 22 8.34 2.59 -0.78
N THR A 23 8.66 2.81 -2.05
CA THR A 23 9.08 4.12 -2.56
C THR A 23 7.97 5.16 -2.38
N ALA A 24 6.73 4.79 -2.69
CA ALA A 24 5.59 5.67 -2.45
C ALA A 24 5.42 6.01 -0.97
N GLN A 25 5.55 5.03 -0.07
CA GLN A 25 5.49 5.25 1.37
C GLN A 25 6.58 6.20 1.86
N ASN A 26 7.84 5.95 1.49
CA ASN A 26 8.99 6.76 1.90
C ASN A 26 8.87 8.21 1.42
N ILE A 27 8.48 8.41 0.15
CA ILE A 27 8.30 9.75 -0.41
C ILE A 27 7.11 10.44 0.26
N LEU A 28 5.97 9.78 0.44
CA LEU A 28 4.84 10.41 1.12
C LEU A 28 5.19 10.81 2.56
N ALA A 29 5.88 9.95 3.32
CA ALA A 29 6.35 10.27 4.68
C ALA A 29 7.32 11.45 4.70
N LYS A 30 8.17 11.61 3.67
CA LYS A 30 9.08 12.75 3.53
C LYS A 30 8.35 14.08 3.29
N TYR A 31 7.35 14.09 2.39
CA TYR A 31 6.65 15.33 2.00
C TYR A 31 5.47 15.68 2.91
N TYR A 32 4.95 14.70 3.64
CA TYR A 32 3.94 14.85 4.69
C TYR A 32 4.56 14.28 5.97
N PRO A 33 5.35 15.09 6.71
CA PRO A 33 6.31 14.63 7.72
C PRO A 33 5.63 13.92 8.88
N VAL A 34 5.35 12.64 8.65
CA VAL A 34 4.78 11.68 9.57
C VAL A 34 5.84 10.61 9.68
N GLU A 35 6.38 10.45 10.88
CA GLU A 35 7.27 9.34 11.18
C GLU A 35 6.45 8.04 11.14
N ILE A 36 7.01 6.99 10.54
CA ILE A 36 6.33 5.71 10.35
C ILE A 36 5.90 5.11 11.70
N GLU A 37 6.69 5.34 12.74
CA GLU A 37 6.48 4.94 14.11
C GLU A 37 5.21 5.56 14.71
N ASN A 38 4.89 6.78 14.26
CA ASN A 38 3.72 7.56 14.68
C ASN A 38 2.45 7.16 13.91
N ILE A 39 2.51 6.21 12.97
CA ILE A 39 1.32 5.66 12.33
C ILE A 39 0.57 4.78 13.34
N ASP A 40 -0.67 5.16 13.65
CA ASP A 40 -1.54 4.40 14.57
C ASP A 40 -2.03 3.09 13.95
N LYS A 41 -2.44 3.15 12.68
CA LYS A 41 -3.08 2.04 11.96
C LYS A 41 -2.70 2.04 10.49
N ILE A 42 -2.46 0.85 9.94
CA ILE A 42 -2.25 0.60 8.52
C ILE A 42 -3.39 -0.28 8.04
N PHE A 43 -4.25 0.27 7.18
CA PHE A 43 -5.35 -0.48 6.58
C PHE A 43 -4.92 -1.09 5.25
N ILE A 44 -5.03 -2.41 5.13
CA ILE A 44 -4.73 -3.15 3.90
C ILE A 44 -6.04 -3.63 3.28
N SER A 45 -6.24 -3.29 2.01
CA SER A 45 -7.42 -3.61 1.23
C SER A 45 -7.06 -4.40 -0.03
N GLY A 46 -8.06 -5.02 -0.66
CA GLY A 46 -7.94 -5.78 -1.89
C GLY A 46 -7.84 -7.28 -1.69
N GLY A 47 -8.07 -8.05 -2.76
CA GLY A 47 -8.09 -9.51 -2.72
C GLY A 47 -6.76 -10.10 -2.21
N PHE A 48 -5.63 -9.51 -2.59
CA PHE A 48 -4.32 -9.89 -2.06
C PHE A 48 -4.15 -9.50 -0.58
N GLY A 49 -4.60 -8.30 -0.21
CA GLY A 49 -4.49 -7.76 1.15
C GLY A 49 -5.17 -8.61 2.22
N ASN A 50 -6.27 -9.30 1.88
CA ASN A 50 -6.96 -10.19 2.81
C ASN A 50 -6.11 -11.40 3.25
N PHE A 51 -5.35 -11.96 2.33
CA PHE A 51 -4.59 -13.19 2.57
C PHE A 51 -3.09 -12.95 2.81
N ILE A 52 -2.65 -11.69 2.77
CA ILE A 52 -1.26 -11.35 2.98
C ILE A 52 -0.79 -11.77 4.37
N ASN A 53 0.39 -12.38 4.46
CA ASN A 53 1.05 -12.57 5.74
C ASN A 53 1.78 -11.28 6.11
N VAL A 54 1.37 -10.63 7.20
CA VAL A 54 1.86 -9.30 7.59
C VAL A 54 3.36 -9.33 7.87
N LYS A 55 3.84 -10.34 8.61
CA LYS A 55 5.28 -10.50 8.91
C LYS A 55 6.12 -10.68 7.64
N ASN A 56 5.66 -11.49 6.70
CA ASN A 56 6.36 -11.67 5.43
C ASN A 56 6.34 -10.40 4.59
N ALA A 57 5.24 -9.65 4.59
CA ALA A 57 5.13 -8.38 3.87
C ALA A 57 6.10 -7.33 4.43
N MET A 58 6.23 -7.25 5.76
CA MET A 58 7.24 -6.42 6.42
C MET A 58 8.65 -6.88 6.03
N ARG A 59 8.93 -8.18 6.15
CA ARG A 59 10.25 -8.76 5.85
C ARG A 59 10.73 -8.50 4.42
N ILE A 60 9.85 -8.52 3.42
CA ILE A 60 10.26 -8.20 2.05
C ILE A 60 10.30 -6.69 1.75
N GLY A 61 9.94 -5.85 2.72
CA GLY A 61 9.88 -4.40 2.58
C GLY A 61 8.66 -3.90 1.80
N LEU A 62 7.55 -4.65 1.74
CA LEU A 62 6.31 -4.23 1.07
C LEU A 62 5.49 -3.24 1.90
N ILE A 63 5.50 -3.42 3.22
CA ILE A 63 4.89 -2.51 4.20
C ILE A 63 5.93 -2.17 5.26
N PRO A 64 5.81 -1.03 5.97
CA PRO A 64 6.77 -0.66 6.98
C PRO A 64 6.78 -1.65 8.16
N GLU A 65 7.94 -1.81 8.79
CA GLU A 65 8.07 -2.58 10.02
C GLU A 65 7.38 -1.84 11.18
N VAL A 66 6.28 -2.40 11.66
CA VAL A 66 5.51 -1.87 12.79
C VAL A 66 4.96 -3.03 13.63
N ASP A 67 4.41 -2.74 14.81
CA ASP A 67 3.64 -3.75 15.55
C ASP A 67 2.51 -4.29 14.65
N GLU A 68 2.47 -5.61 14.47
CA GLU A 68 1.47 -6.32 13.65
C GLU A 68 0.03 -5.94 14.04
N LYS A 69 -0.21 -5.59 15.31
CA LYS A 69 -1.53 -5.13 15.79
C LYS A 69 -1.99 -3.82 15.16
N LYS A 70 -1.08 -3.01 14.61
CA LYS A 70 -1.41 -1.79 13.88
C LYS A 70 -1.93 -2.08 12.47
N VAL A 71 -1.73 -3.30 11.94
CA VAL A 71 -2.12 -3.67 10.58
C VAL A 71 -3.50 -4.31 10.56
N ILE A 72 -4.45 -3.67 9.87
CA ILE A 72 -5.85 -4.09 9.80
C ILE A 72 -6.21 -4.43 8.36
N LYS A 73 -6.64 -5.67 8.13
CA LYS A 73 -7.13 -6.12 6.82
C LYS A 73 -8.62 -5.81 6.71
N ILE A 74 -9.04 -5.10 5.67
CA ILE A 74 -10.41 -4.60 5.53
C ILE A 74 -11.19 -5.22 4.37
N GLY A 75 -10.68 -6.25 3.71
CA GLY A 75 -11.39 -6.82 2.57
C GLY A 75 -11.26 -6.02 1.31
N ASN A 76 -12.24 -6.17 0.43
CA ASN A 76 -12.38 -5.33 -0.74
C ASN A 76 -13.08 -4.02 -0.33
N GLY A 77 -12.29 -3.03 0.09
CA GLY A 77 -12.81 -1.73 0.54
C GLY A 77 -13.62 -0.99 -0.52
N ALA A 78 -13.36 -1.23 -1.82
CA ALA A 78 -14.15 -0.62 -2.89
C ALA A 78 -15.57 -1.22 -2.96
N LEU A 79 -15.69 -2.54 -2.87
CA LEU A 79 -16.99 -3.22 -2.85
C LEU A 79 -17.77 -2.90 -1.56
N GLU A 80 -17.08 -2.92 -0.43
CA GLU A 80 -17.65 -2.55 0.87
C GLU A 80 -18.19 -1.11 0.85
N GLY A 81 -17.38 -0.16 0.39
CA GLY A 81 -17.79 1.23 0.22
C GLY A 81 -18.97 1.40 -0.73
N ALA A 82 -18.98 0.68 -1.86
CA ALA A 82 -20.11 0.70 -2.79
C ALA A 82 -21.42 0.22 -2.13
N ARG A 83 -21.36 -0.85 -1.32
CA ARG A 83 -22.51 -1.35 -0.57
C ARG A 83 -23.01 -0.31 0.43
N GLU A 84 -22.11 0.30 1.21
CA GLU A 84 -22.46 1.34 2.20
C GLU A 84 -23.13 2.56 1.55
N MET A 85 -22.60 3.03 0.40
CA MET A 85 -23.20 4.14 -0.35
C MET A 85 -24.52 3.79 -1.05
N LEU A 86 -24.75 2.50 -1.35
CA LEU A 86 -26.01 2.02 -1.92
C LEU A 86 -27.11 2.01 -0.87
N LEU A 87 -26.79 1.57 0.35
CA LEU A 87 -27.75 1.40 1.45
C LEU A 87 -28.00 2.69 2.26
N SER A 88 -27.10 3.68 2.20
CA SER A 88 -27.22 4.93 2.95
C SER A 88 -26.85 6.16 2.13
N GLY A 89 -27.80 7.09 2.00
CA GLY A 89 -27.58 8.40 1.37
C GLY A 89 -26.60 9.28 2.17
N GLU A 90 -26.57 9.17 3.50
CA GLU A 90 -25.62 9.86 4.35
C GLU A 90 -24.19 9.35 4.10
N ARG A 91 -24.00 8.02 4.03
CA ARG A 91 -22.70 7.43 3.68
C ARG A 91 -22.23 7.84 2.30
N ARG A 92 -23.14 7.90 1.32
CA ARG A 92 -22.83 8.41 -0.02
C ARG A 92 -22.34 9.86 0.02
N LYS A 93 -23.07 10.75 0.69
CA LYS A 93 -22.68 12.16 0.83
C LYS A 93 -21.32 12.30 1.52
N LEU A 94 -21.07 11.54 2.59
CA LEU A 94 -19.77 11.52 3.26
C LEU A 94 -18.64 11.07 2.31
N SER A 95 -18.84 10.01 1.54
CA SER A 95 -17.85 9.54 0.57
C SER A 95 -17.55 10.58 -0.51
N GLU A 96 -18.57 11.29 -1.02
CA GLU A 96 -18.40 12.38 -1.98
C GLU A 96 -17.63 13.57 -1.39
N GLU A 97 -17.87 13.91 -0.11
CA GLU A 97 -17.13 14.95 0.60
C GLU A 97 -15.67 14.56 0.86
N ILE A 98 -15.41 13.29 1.22
CA ILE A 98 -14.05 12.76 1.39
C ILE A 98 -13.31 12.80 0.04
N ALA A 99 -13.94 12.38 -1.05
CA ALA A 99 -13.33 12.37 -2.38
C ALA A 99 -12.80 13.76 -2.78
N LYS A 100 -13.52 14.83 -2.42
CA LYS A 100 -13.11 16.23 -2.67
C LYS A 100 -11.88 16.66 -1.85
N LYS A 101 -11.57 15.97 -0.74
CA LYS A 101 -10.43 16.26 0.13
C LYS A 101 -9.19 15.44 -0.23
N VAL A 102 -9.32 14.39 -1.04
CA VAL A 102 -8.20 13.55 -1.47
C VAL A 102 -7.37 14.31 -2.51
N LYS A 103 -6.07 14.46 -2.25
CA LYS A 103 -5.11 15.05 -3.19
C LYS A 103 -4.28 13.95 -3.83
N HIS A 104 -4.30 13.87 -5.15
CA HIS A 104 -3.38 13.00 -5.89
C HIS A 104 -1.99 13.61 -5.91
N VAL A 105 -1.00 12.85 -5.44
CA VAL A 105 0.40 13.26 -5.38
C VAL A 105 1.19 12.42 -6.36
N LYS A 106 1.79 13.07 -7.35
CA LYS A 106 2.67 12.43 -8.33
C LYS A 106 4.08 12.36 -7.79
N ILE A 107 4.37 11.32 -7.02
CA ILE A 107 5.63 11.14 -6.28
C ILE A 107 6.87 11.23 -7.18
N ASN A 108 6.78 10.77 -8.43
CA ASN A 108 7.87 10.81 -9.40
C ASN A 108 8.15 12.21 -9.98
N GLU A 109 7.20 13.14 -9.89
CA GLU A 109 7.39 14.53 -10.35
C GLU A 109 7.93 15.42 -9.23
N ILE A 110 7.61 15.10 -7.97
CA ILE A 110 8.02 15.92 -6.81
C ILE A 110 9.37 15.52 -6.23
N GLU A 111 9.75 14.24 -6.33
CA GLU A 111 11.00 13.70 -5.78
C GLU A 111 12.06 13.58 -6.88
N LYS A 112 13.10 14.41 -6.79
CA LYS A 112 14.19 14.42 -7.78
C LYS A 112 14.97 13.11 -7.82
N ASN A 113 15.07 12.43 -6.67
CA ASN A 113 15.81 11.18 -6.54
C ASN A 113 14.89 9.95 -6.66
N PHE A 114 13.71 10.08 -7.30
CA PHE A 114 12.71 9.01 -7.36
C PHE A 114 13.30 7.68 -7.87
N GLU A 115 14.05 7.73 -8.98
CA GLU A 115 14.63 6.54 -9.59
C GLU A 115 15.66 5.86 -8.69
N TYR A 116 16.46 6.66 -7.97
CA TYR A 116 17.45 6.16 -7.02
C TYR A 116 16.78 5.48 -5.83
N ILE A 117 15.78 6.13 -5.22
CA ILE A 117 15.01 5.57 -4.10
C ILE A 117 14.29 4.28 -4.54
N MET A 118 13.75 4.24 -5.75
CA MET A 118 13.14 3.03 -6.32
C MET A 118 14.19 1.91 -6.42
N ALA A 119 15.34 2.19 -7.03
CA ALA A 119 16.42 1.21 -7.16
C ALA A 119 16.90 0.68 -5.80
N GLU A 120 17.06 1.54 -4.79
CA GLU A 120 17.39 1.13 -3.42
C GLU A 120 16.31 0.22 -2.83
N ASN A 121 15.04 0.56 -3.03
CA ASN A 121 13.93 -0.24 -2.52
C ASN A 121 13.73 -1.58 -3.26
N MET A 122 14.48 -1.87 -4.34
CA MET A 122 14.44 -3.19 -4.99
C MET A 122 15.12 -4.28 -4.14
N TYR A 123 16.06 -3.93 -3.27
CA TYR A 123 16.70 -4.91 -2.37
C TYR A 123 15.71 -5.36 -1.28
N PHE A 124 15.67 -6.65 -0.95
CA PHE A 124 14.95 -7.12 0.23
C PHE A 124 15.71 -6.67 1.49
N GLU A 125 14.96 -6.40 2.56
CA GLU A 125 15.51 -6.09 3.89
C GLU A 125 15.91 -7.39 4.63
#